data_AF-X0XQ06-F1
#
_entry.id   AF-X0XQ06-F1
#
_cell.length_a   1.000
_cell.length_b   1.000
_cell.length_c   1.000
_cell.angle_alpha   90.00
_cell.angle_beta   90.00
_cell.angle_gamma   90.00
#
_symmetry.space_group_name_H-M   'P 1'
#
loop_
_entity.id
_entity.type
_entity.pdbx_description
1 polymer ?
#
loop_
_entity_poly.entity_id
_entity_poly.type
_entity_poly.pdbx_seq_one_letter_code
_entity_poly.pdbx_strand_id
1 'polypeptide(L)'
;MDFQKLAISIYVAGLLLWFFVWKVLVGYKWLKIERLMYLPFVGGVFAFFVNTILAFYAQIPEYGVEIGIYGFVESNAKTIATFTLGIAVFVVVTFEKTVNILDRDESRQFLQLVFSSFLLSVVGVLPLYWVPQNYGWLTTLRHLKTVPYLYSLFIFAAAMVIYIY
;
A
#
# COMPACT_ATOMS: atom_id res chain seq x y z
N MET A 1 8.66 -18.81 -19.80
CA MET A 1 7.53 -17.98 -19.32
C MET A 1 7.99 -16.53 -19.36
N ASP A 2 7.15 -15.63 -19.87
CA ASP A 2 7.53 -14.24 -20.08
C ASP A 2 7.24 -13.44 -18.80
N PHE A 3 8.25 -13.31 -17.94
CA PHE A 3 8.11 -12.70 -16.63
C PHE A 3 7.79 -11.20 -16.68
N GLN A 4 8.16 -10.51 -17.77
CA GLN A 4 7.79 -9.10 -17.99
C GLN A 4 6.28 -8.96 -18.20
N LYS A 5 5.68 -9.81 -19.05
CA LYS A 5 4.22 -9.83 -19.24
C LYS A 5 3.49 -10.12 -17.94
N LEU A 6 4.04 -10.99 -17.11
CA LEU A 6 3.45 -11.28 -15.81
C LEU A 6 3.54 -10.07 -14.86
N ALA A 7 4.68 -9.38 -14.80
CA ALA A 7 4.82 -8.15 -14.02
C ALA A 7 3.80 -7.07 -14.46
N ILE A 8 3.62 -6.88 -15.76
CA ILE A 8 2.59 -5.96 -16.31
C ILE A 8 1.20 -6.39 -15.86
N SER A 9 0.88 -7.69 -15.97
CA SER A 9 -0.43 -8.20 -15.55
C SER A 9 -0.72 -7.97 -14.07
N ILE A 10 0.30 -8.06 -13.21
CA ILE A 10 0.20 -7.78 -11.77
C ILE A 10 -0.16 -6.32 -11.55
N TYR A 11 0.50 -5.37 -12.23
CA TYR A 11 0.21 -3.95 -12.03
C TYR A 11 -1.13 -3.53 -12.63
N VAL A 12 -1.55 -4.10 -13.76
CA VAL A 12 -2.88 -3.87 -14.33
C VAL A 12 -3.96 -4.42 -13.41
N ALA A 13 -3.80 -5.64 -12.90
CA ALA A 13 -4.71 -6.21 -11.92
C ALA A 13 -4.73 -5.39 -10.61
N GLY A 14 -3.56 -4.94 -10.15
CA GLY A 14 -3.42 -4.05 -9.01
C GLY A 14 -4.13 -2.71 -9.22
N LEU A 15 -4.03 -2.11 -10.41
CA LEU A 15 -4.74 -0.87 -10.71
C LEU A 15 -6.26 -1.08 -10.69
N LEU A 16 -6.77 -2.17 -11.26
CA LEU A 16 -8.21 -2.48 -11.22
C LEU A 16 -8.69 -2.72 -9.79
N LEU A 17 -7.92 -3.47 -9.01
CA LEU A 17 -8.19 -3.73 -7.60
C LEU A 17 -8.08 -2.46 -6.76
N TRP A 18 -7.25 -1.48 -7.11
CA TRP A 18 -7.18 -0.19 -6.42
C TRP A 18 -8.53 0.52 -6.36
N PHE A 19 -9.23 0.59 -7.50
CA PHE A 19 -10.57 1.19 -7.54
C PHE A 19 -11.58 0.43 -6.67
N PHE A 20 -11.47 -0.90 -6.60
CA PHE A 20 -12.32 -1.71 -5.74
C PHE A 20 -12.00 -1.48 -4.26
N VAL A 21 -10.73 -1.57 -3.88
CA VAL A 21 -10.24 -1.37 -2.51
C VAL A 21 -10.60 0.04 -2.03
N TRP A 22 -10.37 1.06 -2.86
CA TRP A 22 -10.74 2.44 -2.53
C TRP A 22 -12.23 2.58 -2.29
N LYS A 23 -13.07 2.00 -3.16
CA LYS A 23 -14.53 2.04 -3.00
C LYS A 23 -14.98 1.40 -1.68
N VAL A 24 -14.36 0.28 -1.30
CA VAL A 24 -14.75 -0.49 -0.11
C VAL A 24 -14.25 0.14 1.18
N LEU A 25 -12.99 0.60 1.23
CA LEU A 25 -12.36 1.08 2.46
C LEU A 25 -12.59 2.57 2.72
N VAL A 26 -12.44 3.40 1.69
CA VAL A 26 -12.54 4.87 1.82
C VAL A 26 -13.92 5.33 1.35
N GLY A 27 -14.35 4.87 0.17
CA GLY A 27 -15.58 5.28 -0.49
C GLY A 27 -15.40 6.56 -1.33
N TYR A 28 -16.01 6.57 -2.52
CA TYR A 28 -15.90 7.70 -3.47
C TYR A 28 -16.59 8.99 -3.00
N LYS A 29 -17.42 8.92 -1.95
CA LYS A 29 -18.06 10.09 -1.36
C LYS A 29 -17.03 11.06 -0.81
N TRP A 30 -15.97 10.54 -0.16
CA TRP A 30 -14.91 11.35 0.45
C TRP A 30 -14.11 12.18 -0.54
N LEU A 31 -13.96 11.71 -1.79
CA LEU A 31 -13.35 12.50 -2.86
C LEU A 31 -14.15 13.77 -3.17
N LYS A 32 -15.48 13.75 -2.98
CA LYS A 32 -16.33 14.92 -3.23
C LYS A 32 -16.35 15.89 -2.06
N ILE A 33 -16.12 15.40 -0.85
CA ILE A 33 -16.13 16.19 0.38
C ILE A 33 -14.79 16.92 0.50
N GLU A 34 -13.69 16.17 0.49
CA GLU A 34 -12.35 16.72 0.71
C GLU A 34 -11.46 16.64 -0.53
N ARG A 35 -11.01 17.81 -1.00
CA ARG A 35 -10.14 17.89 -2.19
C ARG A 35 -8.78 17.23 -1.97
N LEU A 36 -8.30 17.21 -0.73
CA LEU A 36 -7.02 16.58 -0.39
C LEU A 36 -7.06 15.05 -0.54
N MET A 37 -8.24 14.42 -0.49
CA MET A 37 -8.38 12.98 -0.72
C MET A 37 -8.06 12.56 -2.16
N TYR A 38 -8.06 13.50 -3.12
CA TYR A 38 -7.59 13.21 -4.47
C TYR A 38 -6.10 12.89 -4.52
N LEU A 39 -5.29 13.45 -3.62
CA LEU A 39 -3.84 13.21 -3.61
C LEU A 39 -3.50 11.73 -3.36
N PRO A 40 -3.99 11.07 -2.29
CA PRO A 40 -3.77 9.64 -2.11
C PRO A 40 -4.43 8.79 -3.21
N PHE A 41 -5.62 9.17 -3.68
CA PHE A 41 -6.32 8.40 -4.72
C PHE A 41 -5.58 8.40 -6.06
N VAL A 42 -5.29 9.59 -6.59
CA VAL A 42 -4.59 9.79 -7.85
C VAL A 42 -3.14 9.37 -7.73
N GLY A 43 -2.51 9.59 -6.57
CA GLY A 43 -1.16 9.11 -6.27
C GLY A 43 -1.05 7.59 -6.43
N GLY A 44 -2.03 6.83 -5.94
CA GLY A 44 -2.12 5.38 -6.15
C GLY A 44 -2.20 5.01 -7.63
N VAL A 45 -3.13 5.60 -8.37
CA VAL A 45 -3.29 5.38 -9.81
C VAL A 45 -2.00 5.69 -10.56
N PHE A 46 -1.39 6.83 -10.27
CA PHE A 46 -0.14 7.28 -10.87
C PHE A 46 1.00 6.30 -10.60
N ALA A 47 1.15 5.83 -9.36
CA ALA A 47 2.17 4.86 -9.00
C ALA A 47 2.01 3.54 -9.78
N PHE A 48 0.79 3.01 -9.91
CA PHE A 48 0.54 1.82 -10.74
C PHE A 48 0.85 2.06 -12.21
N PHE A 49 0.47 3.21 -12.75
CA PHE A 49 0.71 3.55 -14.15
C PHE A 49 2.21 3.66 -14.44
N VAL A 50 2.96 4.37 -13.61
CA VAL A 50 4.43 4.48 -13.73
C VAL A 50 5.07 3.10 -13.59
N ASN A 51 4.70 2.30 -12.60
CA ASN A 51 5.26 0.95 -12.44
C ASN A 51 4.94 0.03 -13.62
N THR A 52 3.75 0.17 -14.23
CA THR A 52 3.38 -0.58 -15.44
C THR A 52 4.26 -0.18 -16.62
N ILE A 53 4.47 1.12 -16.85
CA ILE A 53 5.35 1.62 -17.92
C ILE A 53 6.77 1.13 -17.69
N LEU A 54 7.30 1.30 -16.47
CA LEU A 54 8.65 0.86 -16.13
C LEU A 54 8.81 -0.66 -16.30
N ALA A 55 7.76 -1.46 -16.05
CA ALA A 55 7.79 -2.90 -16.27
C ALA A 55 7.95 -3.30 -17.76
N PHE A 56 7.50 -2.47 -18.72
CA PHE A 56 7.75 -2.71 -20.15
C PHE A 56 9.22 -2.57 -20.54
N TYR A 57 9.94 -1.66 -19.87
CA TYR A 57 11.36 -1.39 -20.14
C TYR A 57 12.28 -2.11 -19.15
N ALA A 58 11.74 -2.78 -18.14
CA ALA A 58 12.51 -3.45 -17.12
C ALA A 58 13.26 -4.64 -17.71
N GLN A 59 14.59 -4.55 -17.71
CA GLN A 59 15.44 -5.72 -17.91
C GLN A 59 15.51 -6.50 -16.61
N ILE A 60 15.45 -7.84 -16.70
CA ILE A 60 15.52 -8.69 -15.52
C ILE A 60 16.98 -8.67 -15.03
N PRO A 61 17.28 -8.08 -13.87
CA PRO A 61 18.64 -7.94 -13.40
C PRO A 61 19.20 -9.27 -12.89
N GLU A 62 20.51 -9.33 -12.69
CA GLU A 62 21.15 -10.50 -12.08
C GLU A 62 20.61 -10.75 -10.67
N TYR A 63 20.56 -12.02 -10.27
CA TYR A 63 19.91 -12.51 -9.05
C TYR A 63 20.33 -11.76 -7.78
N GLY A 64 21.62 -11.44 -7.63
CA GLY A 64 22.13 -10.70 -6.46
C GLY A 64 21.58 -9.27 -6.35
N VAL A 65 21.40 -8.60 -7.49
CA VAL A 65 20.79 -7.26 -7.54
C VAL A 65 19.30 -7.36 -7.23
N GLU A 66 18.60 -8.35 -7.78
CA GLU A 66 17.17 -8.56 -7.53
C GLU A 66 16.86 -8.83 -6.05
N ILE A 67 17.70 -9.60 -5.34
CA ILE A 67 17.58 -9.80 -3.89
C ILE A 67 17.66 -8.47 -3.13
N GLY A 68 18.58 -7.58 -3.51
CA GLY A 68 18.73 -6.27 -2.89
C GLY A 68 17.49 -5.39 -3.07
N ILE A 69 16.93 -5.36 -4.28
CA ILE A 69 15.72 -4.59 -4.58
C ILE A 69 14.50 -5.20 -3.87
N TYR A 70 14.42 -6.53 -3.82
CA TYR A 70 13.38 -7.24 -3.06
C TYR A 70 13.41 -6.87 -1.57
N GLY A 71 14.60 -6.88 -0.95
CA GLY A 71 14.79 -6.46 0.45
C GLY A 71 14.43 -4.99 0.70
N PHE A 72 14.66 -4.12 -0.29
CA PHE A 72 14.24 -2.71 -0.20
C PHE A 72 12.71 -2.57 -0.09
N VAL A 73 11.94 -3.30 -0.89
CA VAL A 73 10.46 -3.26 -0.81
C VAL A 73 9.99 -3.75 0.56
N GLU A 74 10.56 -4.85 1.07
CA GLU A 74 10.21 -5.39 2.39
C GLU A 74 10.56 -4.41 3.52
N SER A 75 11.72 -3.75 3.44
CA SER A 75 12.13 -2.78 4.46
C SER A 75 11.18 -1.58 4.51
N ASN A 76 10.80 -1.02 3.37
CA ASN A 76 9.90 0.13 3.32
C ASN A 76 8.49 -0.22 3.80
N ALA A 77 7.99 -1.40 3.44
CA ALA A 77 6.69 -1.84 3.89
C ALA A 77 6.67 -2.17 5.41
N LYS A 78 7.78 -2.68 5.99
CA LYS A 78 7.94 -2.76 7.45
C LYS A 78 7.85 -1.39 8.12
N THR A 79 8.49 -0.38 7.53
CA THR A 79 8.42 1.00 8.05
C THR A 79 6.99 1.53 8.09
N ILE A 80 6.19 1.31 7.04
CA ILE A 80 4.76 1.68 7.04
C ILE A 80 3.99 0.91 8.11
N ALA A 81 4.23 -0.40 8.26
CA ALA A 81 3.61 -1.20 9.31
C ALA A 81 3.96 -0.68 10.71
N THR A 82 5.20 -0.27 10.95
CA THR A 82 5.62 0.33 12.22
C THR A 82 4.94 1.67 12.47
N PHE A 83 4.87 2.55 11.47
CA PHE A 83 4.21 3.85 11.61
C PHE A 83 2.70 3.71 11.87
N THR A 84 2.02 2.87 11.10
CA THR A 84 0.58 2.61 11.28
C THR A 84 0.28 2.07 12.68
N LEU A 85 1.08 1.13 13.18
CA LEU A 85 0.92 0.61 14.54
C LEU A 85 1.24 1.66 15.61
N GLY A 86 2.29 2.45 15.44
CA GLY A 86 2.65 3.53 16.36
C GLY A 86 1.56 4.60 16.45
N ILE A 87 0.98 5.01 15.32
CA ILE A 87 -0.14 5.96 15.28
C ILE A 87 -1.40 5.33 15.88
N ALA A 88 -1.71 4.07 15.57
CA ALA A 88 -2.87 3.40 16.16
C ALA A 88 -2.78 3.35 17.70
N VAL A 89 -1.61 3.02 18.25
CA VAL A 89 -1.38 3.01 19.70
C VAL A 89 -1.46 4.41 20.27
N PHE A 90 -0.80 5.40 19.66
CA PHE A 90 -0.87 6.80 20.10
C PHE A 90 -2.31 7.31 20.12
N VAL A 91 -3.07 7.01 19.07
CA VAL A 91 -4.45 7.40 18.93
C VAL A 91 -5.30 6.70 19.99
N VAL A 92 -5.19 5.39 20.22
CA VAL A 92 -5.95 4.70 21.29
C VAL A 92 -5.65 5.29 22.68
N VAL A 93 -4.37 5.53 23.01
CA VAL A 93 -3.96 6.07 24.31
C VAL A 93 -4.39 7.53 24.50
N THR A 94 -4.36 8.32 23.42
CA THR A 94 -4.77 9.73 23.46
C THR A 94 -6.30 9.84 23.42
N PHE A 95 -6.99 8.98 22.66
CA PHE A 95 -8.45 8.93 22.59
C PHE A 95 -9.07 8.62 23.94
N GLU A 96 -8.51 7.73 24.75
CA GLU A 96 -8.98 7.51 26.13
C GLU A 96 -9.05 8.80 26.96
N LYS A 97 -8.24 9.82 26.62
CA LYS A 97 -8.23 11.13 27.27
C LYS A 97 -8.98 12.22 26.51
N THR A 98 -9.29 12.05 25.23
CA THR A 98 -9.76 13.12 24.32
C THR A 98 -11.14 12.85 23.68
N VAL A 99 -11.92 11.89 24.21
CA VAL A 99 -13.26 11.48 23.72
C VAL A 99 -14.27 12.62 23.49
N ASN A 100 -14.02 13.83 23.99
CA ASN A 100 -14.95 14.96 23.86
C ASN A 100 -14.80 15.81 22.58
N ILE A 101 -13.82 15.57 21.70
CA ILE A 101 -13.49 16.53 20.61
C ILE A 101 -13.76 16.00 19.20
N LEU A 102 -13.67 14.69 18.94
CA LEU A 102 -13.89 14.10 17.61
C LEU A 102 -15.19 13.30 17.59
N ASP A 103 -15.99 13.46 16.53
CA ASP A 103 -17.17 12.64 16.31
C ASP A 103 -16.76 11.17 16.20
N ARG A 104 -17.57 10.30 16.82
CA ARG A 104 -17.26 8.86 16.95
C ARG A 104 -17.07 8.16 15.59
N ASP A 105 -17.75 8.65 14.56
CA ASP A 105 -17.76 8.01 13.23
C ASP A 105 -16.45 8.27 12.45
N GLU A 106 -15.92 9.49 12.47
CA GLU A 106 -14.66 9.85 11.79
C GLU A 106 -13.46 9.13 12.43
N SER A 107 -13.45 9.09 13.76
CA SER A 107 -12.44 8.39 14.55
C SER A 107 -12.39 6.89 14.22
N ARG A 108 -13.56 6.27 14.07
CA ARG A 108 -13.68 4.87 13.67
C ARG A 108 -13.17 4.65 12.25
N GLN A 109 -13.52 5.54 11.31
CA GLN A 109 -13.07 5.42 9.93
C GLN A 109 -11.55 5.60 9.82
N PHE A 110 -10.98 6.57 10.53
CA PHE A 110 -9.54 6.75 10.64
C PHE A 110 -8.85 5.46 11.09
N LEU A 111 -9.28 4.89 12.24
CA LEU A 111 -8.70 3.64 12.76
C LEU A 111 -8.85 2.49 11.76
N GLN A 112 -10.00 2.36 11.09
CA GLN A 112 -10.21 1.33 10.06
C GLN A 112 -9.21 1.46 8.91
N LEU A 113 -8.93 2.67 8.43
CA LEU A 113 -7.95 2.89 7.36
C LEU A 113 -6.51 2.63 7.83
N VAL A 114 -6.16 3.06 9.05
CA VAL A 114 -4.83 2.77 9.64
C VAL A 114 -4.63 1.26 9.77
N PHE A 115 -5.60 0.54 10.33
CA PHE A 115 -5.53 -0.92 10.44
C PHE A 115 -5.51 -1.62 9.08
N SER A 116 -6.28 -1.14 8.11
CA SER A 116 -6.27 -1.69 6.75
C SER A 116 -4.91 -1.50 6.08
N SER A 117 -4.31 -0.32 6.22
CA SER A 117 -2.95 -0.06 5.73
C SER A 117 -1.91 -0.95 6.41
N PHE A 118 -2.01 -1.13 7.73
CA PHE A 118 -1.16 -2.05 8.47
C PHE A 118 -1.26 -3.48 7.91
N LEU A 119 -2.48 -4.01 7.79
CA LEU A 119 -2.71 -5.37 7.28
C LEU A 119 -2.17 -5.55 5.86
N LEU A 120 -2.39 -4.58 4.97
CA LEU A 120 -1.86 -4.61 3.61
C LEU A 120 -0.33 -4.57 3.59
N SER A 121 0.29 -3.76 4.45
CA SER A 121 1.75 -3.74 4.61
C SER A 121 2.29 -5.09 5.08
N VAL A 122 1.66 -5.69 6.09
CA VAL A 122 2.05 -7.01 6.61
C VAL A 122 1.92 -8.08 5.54
N VAL A 123 0.79 -8.13 4.83
CA VAL A 123 0.58 -9.08 3.72
C VAL A 123 1.63 -8.89 2.63
N GLY A 124 1.98 -7.65 2.30
CA GLY A 124 3.05 -7.34 1.35
C GLY A 124 4.45 -7.80 1.79
N VAL A 125 4.69 -7.90 3.10
CA VAL A 125 5.99 -8.31 3.66
C VAL A 125 5.95 -9.70 4.28
N LEU A 126 4.89 -10.49 4.06
CA LEU A 126 4.85 -11.84 4.59
C LEU A 126 6.13 -12.58 4.17
N PRO A 127 6.91 -13.08 5.14
CA PRO A 127 8.16 -13.75 4.85
C PRO A 127 7.81 -14.99 4.05
N LEU A 128 8.35 -15.07 2.84
CA LEU A 128 8.17 -16.26 2.03
C LEU A 128 9.05 -17.34 2.66
N TYR A 129 8.42 -18.38 3.21
CA TYR A 129 9.12 -19.59 3.65
C TYR A 129 9.90 -20.26 2.51
N TRP A 130 9.57 -19.91 1.27
CA TRP A 130 10.23 -20.37 0.06
C TRP A 130 10.65 -19.18 -0.81
N VAL A 131 11.95 -18.93 -0.92
CA VAL A 131 12.52 -17.97 -1.88
C VAL A 131 12.94 -18.75 -3.13
N PRO A 132 12.39 -18.44 -4.31
CA PRO A 132 12.73 -19.17 -5.53
C PRO A 132 14.18 -18.89 -5.94
N GLN A 133 14.90 -19.94 -6.34
CA GLN A 133 16.28 -19.82 -6.85
C GLN A 133 16.35 -19.26 -8.28
N ASN A 134 15.21 -19.16 -8.98
CA ASN A 134 15.14 -18.60 -10.32
C ASN A 134 14.86 -17.10 -10.26
N TYR A 135 15.72 -16.31 -10.90
CA TYR A 135 15.65 -14.85 -10.96
C TYR A 135 14.29 -14.32 -11.46
N GLY A 136 13.66 -14.97 -12.45
CA GLY A 136 12.38 -14.52 -13.00
C GLY A 136 11.20 -14.62 -12.01
N TRP A 137 11.19 -15.67 -11.17
CA TRP A 137 10.20 -15.82 -10.12
C TRP A 137 10.44 -14.83 -8.96
N LEU A 138 11.69 -14.52 -8.65
CA LEU A 138 12.01 -13.49 -7.66
C LEU A 138 11.54 -12.11 -8.11
N THR A 139 11.78 -11.76 -9.37
CA THR A 139 11.27 -10.52 -9.99
C THR A 139 9.74 -10.46 -9.93
N THR A 140 9.07 -11.57 -10.25
CA THR A 140 7.61 -11.69 -10.15
C THR A 140 7.11 -11.40 -8.73
N LEU A 141 7.74 -12.01 -7.72
CA LEU A 141 7.36 -11.83 -6.33
C LEU A 141 7.57 -10.39 -5.86
N ARG A 142 8.65 -9.73 -6.30
CA ARG A 142 8.86 -8.31 -6.01
C ARG A 142 7.68 -7.47 -6.54
N HIS A 143 7.27 -7.68 -7.79
CA HIS A 143 6.14 -6.97 -8.37
C HIS A 143 4.84 -7.26 -7.62
N LEU A 144 4.60 -8.53 -7.25
CA LEU A 144 3.44 -8.93 -6.45
C LEU A 144 3.40 -8.23 -5.09
N LYS A 145 4.55 -8.12 -4.40
CA LYS A 145 4.68 -7.44 -3.10
C LYS A 145 4.56 -5.92 -3.20
N THR A 146 4.92 -5.34 -4.34
CA THR A 146 4.81 -3.90 -4.57
C THR A 146 3.34 -3.44 -4.55
N VAL A 147 2.40 -4.25 -5.05
CA VAL A 147 0.97 -3.91 -5.09
C VAL A 147 0.39 -3.60 -3.69
N PRO A 148 0.42 -4.51 -2.70
CA PRO A 148 -0.10 -4.24 -1.36
C PRO A 148 0.68 -3.15 -0.63
N TYR A 149 1.98 -2.97 -0.91
CA TYR A 149 2.76 -1.84 -0.41
C TYR A 149 2.24 -0.49 -0.91
N LEU A 150 1.95 -0.37 -2.21
CA LEU A 150 1.36 0.86 -2.76
C LEU A 150 -0.01 1.12 -2.13
N TYR A 151 -0.85 0.09 -1.98
CA TYR A 151 -2.14 0.26 -1.32
C TYR A 151 -1.98 0.76 0.12
N SER A 152 -1.08 0.14 0.90
CA SER A 152 -0.91 0.53 2.29
C SER A 152 -0.43 1.97 2.42
N LEU A 153 0.51 2.40 1.58
CA LEU A 153 1.03 3.76 1.56
C LEU A 153 -0.09 4.78 1.30
N PHE A 154 -0.88 4.60 0.23
CA PHE A 154 -1.89 5.58 -0.16
C PHE A 154 -3.15 5.53 0.71
N ILE A 155 -3.52 4.37 1.25
CA ILE A 155 -4.59 4.26 2.26
C ILE A 155 -4.17 4.94 3.55
N PHE A 156 -2.91 4.79 3.97
CA PHE A 156 -2.39 5.48 5.14
C PHE A 156 -2.39 6.99 4.95
N ALA A 157 -1.96 7.47 3.78
CA ALA A 157 -2.05 8.89 3.45
C ALA A 157 -3.51 9.40 3.48
N ALA A 158 -4.48 8.61 2.99
CA ALA A 158 -5.90 8.95 3.11
C ALA A 158 -6.38 8.99 4.57
N ALA A 159 -5.91 8.05 5.42
CA ALA A 159 -6.19 8.09 6.85
C ALA A 159 -5.66 9.38 7.49
N MET A 160 -4.45 9.80 7.14
CA MET A 160 -3.87 11.04 7.65
C MET A 160 -4.68 12.27 7.23
N VAL A 161 -5.25 12.28 6.01
CA VAL A 161 -6.14 13.37 5.58
C VAL A 161 -7.40 13.42 6.46
N ILE A 162 -8.07 12.28 6.70
CA ILE A 162 -9.26 12.20 7.59
C ILE A 162 -8.93 12.59 9.04
N TYR A 163 -7.71 12.34 9.51
CA TYR A 163 -7.33 12.72 10.87
C TYR A 163 -7.15 14.24 11.03
N ILE A 164 -6.69 14.91 9.98
CA ILE A 164 -6.37 16.35 10.02
C ILE A 164 -7.60 17.21 9.73
N TYR A 165 -8.51 16.74 8.88
CA TYR A 165 -9.68 17.47 8.36
C TYR A 165 -10.96 16.72 8.66
#